data_AF-A0A7R9R2A4-F1
#
_entry.id   AF-A0A7R9R2A4-F1
#
_cell.length_a   1.000
_cell.length_b   1.000
_cell.length_c   1.000
_cell.angle_alpha   90.00
_cell.angle_beta   90.00
_cell.angle_gamma   90.00
#
_symmetry.space_group_name_H-M   'P 1'
#
loop_
_entity.id
_entity.type
_entity.pdbx_description
1 polymer ?
#
loop_
_entity_poly.entity_id
_entity_poly.type
_entity_poly.pdbx_seq_one_letter_code
_entity_poly.pdbx_strand_id
1 'polypeptide(L)'
;MGSWYINHTFFFDVHPPLGKMLIGLAGHLSGYNGTFAFNKPGDKYLDQPYVGMRLFCVTLGALIVPMSFVIVWKLSKSITSSTLASLLLIFDVGMITLSQYILLDPILMFFITASALGSVMFGSYG
;
A
#
# COMPACT_ATOMS: atom_id res chain seq x y z
N MET A 1 -9.11 10.68 7.09
CA MET A 1 -10.27 10.16 6.32
C MET A 1 -10.68 8.72 6.62
N GLY A 2 -9.83 7.82 7.14
CA GLY A 2 -10.29 6.46 7.54
C GLY A 2 -11.32 6.44 8.70
N SER A 3 -11.32 7.47 9.54
CA SER A 3 -12.23 7.64 10.68
C SER A 3 -13.72 7.66 10.29
N TRP A 4 -14.09 8.18 9.12
CA TRP A 4 -15.49 8.24 8.66
C TRP A 4 -16.10 6.84 8.46
N TYR A 5 -15.30 5.87 8.00
CA TYR A 5 -15.75 4.49 7.88
C TYR A 5 -15.98 3.81 9.23
N ILE A 6 -15.14 4.12 10.22
CA ILE A 6 -15.27 3.58 11.59
C ILE A 6 -16.49 4.19 12.29
N ASN A 7 -16.74 5.47 12.07
CA ASN A 7 -17.87 6.19 12.65
C ASN A 7 -19.19 5.98 11.88
N HIS A 8 -19.20 5.17 10.82
CA HIS A 8 -20.36 4.94 9.94
C HIS A 8 -20.99 6.24 9.41
N THR A 9 -20.17 7.25 9.15
CA THR A 9 -20.61 8.55 8.65
C THR A 9 -20.38 8.65 7.14
N PHE A 10 -21.42 9.04 6.41
CA PHE A 10 -21.31 9.26 4.97
C PHE A 10 -20.42 10.47 4.67
N PHE A 11 -19.53 10.32 3.69
CA PHE A 11 -18.68 11.38 3.18
C PHE A 11 -18.51 11.22 1.67
N PHE A 12 -18.24 12.32 0.98
CA PHE A 12 -17.96 12.32 -0.45
C PHE A 12 -16.46 12.49 -0.70
N ASP A 13 -15.90 11.69 -1.61
CA ASP A 13 -14.52 11.83 -2.07
C ASP A 13 -14.40 11.41 -3.53
N VAL A 14 -13.34 11.89 -4.20
CA VAL A 14 -13.03 11.59 -5.60
C VAL A 14 -12.44 10.18 -5.79
N HIS A 15 -11.81 9.62 -4.76
CA HIS A 15 -11.15 8.31 -4.86
C HIS A 15 -12.15 7.16 -4.67
N PRO A 16 -11.97 6.04 -5.37
CA PRO A 16 -12.70 4.82 -5.08
C PRO A 16 -12.55 4.39 -3.60
N PRO A 17 -13.60 3.80 -3.00
CA PRO A 17 -13.68 3.61 -1.55
C PRO A 17 -12.71 2.55 -1.00
N LEU A 18 -12.27 1.59 -1.84
CA LEU A 18 -11.54 0.40 -1.40
C LEU A 18 -10.29 0.73 -0.59
N GLY A 19 -9.43 1.60 -1.10
CA GLY A 19 -8.18 1.93 -0.40
C GLY A 19 -8.42 2.55 0.98
N LYS A 20 -9.45 3.39 1.10
CA LYS A 20 -9.79 4.01 2.38
C LYS A 20 -10.47 3.05 3.35
N MET A 21 -11.27 2.12 2.84
CA MET A 21 -11.84 1.04 3.65
C MET A 21 -10.73 0.15 4.22
N LEU A 22 -9.70 -0.19 3.45
CA LEU A 22 -8.54 -0.95 3.94
C LEU A 22 -7.75 -0.20 5.01
N ILE A 23 -7.53 1.10 4.84
CA ILE A 23 -6.89 1.94 5.88
C ILE A 23 -7.78 2.01 7.13
N GLY A 24 -9.10 2.15 6.97
CA GLY A 24 -10.05 2.11 8.07
C GLY A 24 -10.03 0.78 8.83
N LEU A 25 -9.96 -0.34 8.10
CA LEU A 25 -9.81 -1.69 8.66
C LEU A 25 -8.49 -1.84 9.42
N ALA A 26 -7.37 -1.39 8.85
CA ALA A 26 -6.07 -1.39 9.54
C ALA A 26 -6.10 -0.53 10.82
N GLY A 27 -6.82 0.60 10.78
CA GLY A 27 -7.12 1.40 11.96
C GLY A 27 -7.91 0.62 13.02
N HIS A 28 -9.02 0.02 12.63
CA HIS A 28 -9.87 -0.75 13.53
C HIS A 28 -9.09 -1.92 14.18
N LEU A 29 -8.28 -2.66 13.40
CA LEU A 29 -7.44 -3.75 13.92
C LEU A 29 -6.34 -3.27 14.87
N SER A 30 -5.90 -2.01 14.76
CA SER A 30 -4.89 -1.42 15.65
C SER A 30 -5.48 -0.71 16.86
N GLY A 31 -6.80 -0.81 17.08
CA GLY A 31 -7.48 -0.21 18.22
C GLY A 31 -7.80 1.28 18.04
N TYR A 32 -7.84 1.76 16.80
CA TYR A 32 -8.21 3.14 16.49
C TYR A 32 -9.73 3.34 16.54
N ASN A 33 -10.21 4.16 17.47
CA ASN A 33 -11.64 4.41 17.69
C ASN A 33 -12.26 5.49 16.78
N GLY A 34 -11.56 5.99 15.77
CA GLY A 34 -12.13 6.99 14.85
C GLY A 34 -12.28 8.39 15.43
N THR A 35 -11.81 8.66 16.65
CA THR A 35 -12.00 9.93 17.37
C THR A 35 -11.10 11.06 16.89
N PHE A 36 -9.99 10.76 16.20
CA PHE A 36 -9.03 11.78 15.76
C PHE A 36 -9.25 12.17 14.29
N ALA A 37 -9.66 13.41 14.07
CA ALA A 37 -9.82 13.93 12.72
C ALA A 37 -8.44 14.31 12.14
N PHE A 38 -7.92 13.52 11.19
CA PHE A 38 -6.75 13.88 10.39
C PHE A 38 -7.11 15.01 9.42
N ASN A 39 -7.09 16.25 9.91
CA ASN A 39 -7.53 17.44 9.18
C ASN A 39 -6.37 18.20 8.53
N LYS A 40 -5.25 18.37 9.23
CA LYS A 40 -4.10 19.13 8.72
C LYS A 40 -2.81 18.32 8.78
N PRO A 41 -1.98 18.35 7.71
CA PRO A 41 -0.62 17.85 7.78
C PRO A 41 0.15 18.58 8.89
N GLY A 42 0.84 17.84 9.75
CA GLY A 42 1.61 18.40 10.88
C GLY A 42 0.92 18.35 12.24
N ASP A 43 -0.35 17.94 12.30
CA ASP A 43 -1.04 17.71 13.57
C ASP A 43 -0.33 16.58 14.35
N LYS A 44 -0.01 16.83 15.63
CA LYS A 44 0.59 15.82 16.50
C LYS A 44 -0.41 14.70 16.78
N TYR A 45 0.03 13.45 16.65
CA TYR A 45 -0.83 12.28 16.76
C TYR A 45 -1.30 11.94 18.19
N LEU A 46 -0.89 12.71 19.21
CA LEU A 46 -1.21 12.48 20.63
C LEU A 46 -1.03 10.98 20.99
N ASP A 47 -2.02 10.35 21.62
CA ASP A 47 -2.02 8.92 22.00
C ASP A 47 -2.76 8.02 20.98
N GLN A 48 -2.98 8.48 19.75
CA GLN A 48 -3.75 7.72 18.77
C GLN A 48 -2.91 6.63 18.11
N PRO A 49 -3.41 5.40 17.96
CA PRO A 49 -2.67 4.29 17.35
C PRO A 49 -2.56 4.45 15.81
N TYR A 50 -1.68 5.34 15.36
CA TYR A 50 -1.41 5.57 13.92
C TYR A 50 -0.39 4.56 13.34
N VAL A 51 0.40 3.92 14.20
CA VAL A 51 1.48 3.00 13.80
C VAL A 51 0.93 1.79 13.07
N GLY A 52 -0.22 1.25 13.47
CA GLY A 52 -0.84 0.10 12.80
C GLY A 52 -1.25 0.40 11.36
N MET A 53 -1.83 1.58 11.11
CA MET A 53 -2.17 2.02 9.75
C MET A 53 -0.91 2.20 8.89
N ARG A 54 0.17 2.75 9.46
CA ARG A 54 1.46 2.89 8.75
C ARG A 54 2.07 1.53 8.45
N LEU A 55 2.06 0.61 9.42
CA LEU A 55 2.57 -0.74 9.25
C LEU A 55 1.86 -1.42 8.08
N PHE A 56 0.54 -1.26 7.95
CA PHE A 56 -0.22 -1.79 6.83
C PHE A 56 0.20 -1.22 5.47
N CYS A 57 0.42 0.09 5.36
CA CYS A 57 0.92 0.71 4.12
C CYS A 57 2.35 0.23 3.80
N VAL A 58 3.22 0.13 4.81
CA VAL A 58 4.60 -0.33 4.65
C VAL A 58 4.65 -1.79 4.24
N THR A 59 3.82 -2.67 4.80
CA THR A 59 3.81 -4.09 4.43
C THR A 59 3.37 -4.29 2.98
N LEU A 60 2.32 -3.59 2.53
CA LEU A 60 1.89 -3.62 1.13
C LEU A 60 2.95 -3.03 0.19
N GLY A 61 3.57 -1.91 0.58
CA GLY A 61 4.67 -1.30 -0.15
C GLY A 61 5.88 -2.23 -0.28
N ALA A 62 6.24 -2.94 0.80
CA ALA A 62 7.35 -3.88 0.82
C ALA A 62 7.10 -5.11 -0.06
N LEU A 63 5.85 -5.57 -0.20
CA LEU A 63 5.48 -6.70 -1.06
C LEU A 63 5.62 -6.40 -2.56
N ILE A 64 5.66 -5.13 -2.97
CA ILE A 64 5.84 -4.74 -4.37
C ILE A 64 7.22 -5.21 -4.90
N VAL A 65 8.25 -5.12 -4.06
CA VAL A 65 9.63 -5.50 -4.41
C VAL A 65 9.76 -6.98 -4.81
N PRO A 66 9.38 -7.96 -3.95
CA PRO A 66 9.46 -9.36 -4.32
C PRO A 66 8.51 -9.71 -5.47
N MET A 67 7.33 -9.08 -5.57
CA MET A 67 6.44 -9.29 -6.71
C MET A 67 7.10 -8.85 -8.04
N SER A 68 7.76 -7.70 -8.06
CA SER A 68 8.51 -7.22 -9.23
C SER A 68 9.61 -8.19 -9.65
N PHE A 69 10.35 -8.77 -8.67
CA PHE A 69 11.34 -9.81 -8.96
C PHE A 69 10.70 -11.00 -9.69
N VAL A 70 9.57 -11.51 -9.20
CA VAL A 70 8.88 -12.65 -9.83
C VAL A 70 8.37 -12.32 -11.23
N ILE A 71 7.84 -11.10 -11.43
CA ILE A 71 7.38 -10.63 -12.75
C ILE A 71 8.53 -10.69 -13.75
N VAL A 72 9.66 -10.06 -13.43
CA VAL A 72 10.81 -9.99 -14.34
C VAL A 72 11.43 -11.37 -14.55
N TRP A 73 11.46 -12.20 -13.51
CA TRP A 73 11.92 -13.59 -13.62
C TRP A 73 11.08 -14.38 -14.61
N LYS A 74 9.76 -14.23 -14.57
CA LYS A 74 8.86 -14.95 -15.47
C LYS A 74 8.99 -14.49 -16.91
N LEU A 75 9.21 -13.19 -17.15
CA LEU A 75 9.38 -12.61 -18.49
C LEU A 75 10.75 -12.88 -19.10
N SER A 76 11.83 -12.70 -18.34
CA SER A 76 13.20 -12.74 -18.85
C SER A 76 13.91 -14.08 -18.64
N LYS A 77 13.47 -14.90 -17.66
CA LYS A 77 14.17 -16.12 -17.19
C LYS A 77 15.62 -15.90 -16.76
N SER A 78 16.02 -14.65 -16.52
CA SER A 78 17.37 -14.28 -16.12
C SER A 78 17.39 -13.80 -14.67
N ILE A 79 18.30 -14.36 -13.87
CA ILE A 79 18.48 -13.97 -12.47
C ILE A 79 19.00 -12.54 -12.40
N THR A 80 19.95 -12.18 -13.25
CA THR A 80 20.59 -10.85 -13.24
C THR A 80 19.61 -9.73 -13.56
N SER A 81 18.72 -9.93 -14.53
CA SER A 81 17.68 -8.94 -14.87
C SER A 81 16.66 -8.79 -13.74
N SER A 82 16.29 -9.90 -13.10
CA SER A 82 15.30 -9.91 -12.02
C SER A 82 15.84 -9.25 -10.75
N THR A 83 17.09 -9.55 -10.38
CA THR A 83 17.75 -8.91 -9.24
C THR A 83 17.92 -7.42 -9.48
N LEU A 84 18.37 -7.01 -10.67
CA LEU A 84 18.55 -5.60 -11.01
C LEU A 84 17.23 -4.83 -10.93
N ALA A 85 16.13 -5.37 -11.46
CA ALA A 85 14.81 -4.73 -11.36
C ALA A 85 14.35 -4.55 -9.90
N SER A 86 14.51 -5.59 -9.07
CA SER A 86 14.16 -5.50 -7.65
C SER A 86 15.03 -4.50 -6.89
N LEU A 87 16.33 -4.42 -7.21
CA LEU A 87 17.27 -3.48 -6.58
C LEU A 87 16.92 -2.03 -6.93
N LEU A 88 16.57 -1.75 -8.20
CA LEU A 88 16.13 -0.42 -8.61
C LEU A 88 14.91 0.05 -7.82
N LEU A 89 13.94 -0.85 -7.57
CA LEU A 89 12.76 -0.51 -6.77
C LEU A 89 13.06 -0.37 -5.27
N ILE A 90 13.95 -1.19 -4.71
CA ILE A 90 14.36 -1.09 -3.30
C ILE A 90 15.05 0.25 -3.04
N PHE A 91 15.92 0.69 -3.93
CA PHE A 91 16.68 1.93 -3.79
C PHE A 91 15.95 3.17 -4.33
N ASP A 92 14.71 3.02 -4.78
CA ASP A 92 13.90 4.16 -5.19
C ASP A 92 13.38 4.91 -3.95
N VAL A 93 13.92 6.10 -3.74
CA VAL A 93 13.53 7.01 -2.66
C VAL A 93 12.03 7.38 -2.76
N GLY A 94 11.46 7.44 -3.97
CA GLY A 94 10.04 7.70 -4.17
C GLY A 94 9.17 6.57 -3.58
N MET A 95 9.53 5.33 -3.82
CA MET A 95 8.82 4.16 -3.30
C MET A 95 8.93 4.06 -1.77
N ILE A 96 10.12 4.29 -1.22
CA ILE A 96 10.35 4.32 0.23
C ILE A 96 9.52 5.44 0.88
N THR A 97 9.50 6.62 0.27
CA THR A 97 8.78 7.77 0.85
C THR A 97 7.27 7.62 0.78
N LEU A 98 6.71 7.07 -0.29
CA LEU A 98 5.26 6.85 -0.39
C LEU A 98 4.76 5.74 0.54
N SER A 99 5.54 4.66 0.71
CA SER A 99 5.14 3.50 1.51
C SER A 99 5.11 3.72 3.03
N GLN A 100 5.94 4.64 3.56
CA GLN A 100 6.01 4.91 5.00
C GLN A 100 4.84 5.74 5.56
N TYR A 101 4.08 6.40 4.70
CA TYR A 101 2.96 7.25 5.10
C TYR A 101 1.63 6.53 4.91
N ILE A 102 0.58 7.00 5.62
CA ILE A 102 -0.78 6.48 5.51
C ILE A 102 -1.43 7.07 4.24
N LEU A 103 -0.93 6.67 3.08
CA LEU A 103 -1.41 7.08 1.77
C LEU A 103 -2.18 5.94 1.09
N LEU A 104 -2.97 6.30 0.08
CA LEU A 104 -3.66 5.34 -0.78
C LEU A 104 -2.71 4.73 -1.82
N ASP A 105 -1.64 5.43 -2.16
CA ASP A 105 -0.69 5.07 -3.22
C ASP A 105 -0.02 3.69 -2.99
N PRO A 106 0.46 3.32 -1.79
CA PRO A 106 1.06 2.00 -1.58
C PRO A 106 0.06 0.86 -1.82
N ILE A 107 -1.21 1.08 -1.47
CA ILE A 107 -2.30 0.12 -1.68
C ILE A 107 -2.60 -0.02 -3.18
N LEU A 108 -2.69 1.12 -3.88
CA LEU A 108 -2.90 1.15 -5.33
C LEU A 108 -1.77 0.43 -6.07
N MET A 109 -0.53 0.78 -5.77
CA MET A 109 0.66 0.19 -6.39
C MET A 109 0.77 -1.32 -6.12
N PHE A 110 0.40 -1.76 -4.92
CA PHE A 110 0.31 -3.19 -4.61
C PHE A 110 -0.69 -3.91 -5.53
N PHE A 111 -1.90 -3.39 -5.70
CA PHE A 111 -2.89 -4.04 -6.57
C PHE A 111 -2.53 -3.96 -8.06
N ILE A 112 -1.88 -2.88 -8.51
CA ILE A 112 -1.36 -2.78 -9.89
C ILE A 112 -0.30 -3.86 -10.14
N THR A 113 0.67 -4.00 -9.24
CA THR A 113 1.73 -4.99 -9.38
C THR A 113 1.24 -6.42 -9.21
N ALA A 114 0.28 -6.67 -8.31
CA ALA A 114 -0.38 -7.96 -8.19
C ALA A 114 -1.18 -8.33 -9.46
N SER A 115 -1.88 -7.36 -10.07
CA SER A 115 -2.58 -7.55 -11.34
C SER A 115 -1.61 -7.88 -12.48
N ALA A 116 -0.49 -7.15 -12.58
CA ALA A 116 0.56 -7.41 -13.55
C ALA A 116 1.17 -8.82 -13.37
N LEU A 117 1.46 -9.21 -12.12
CA LEU A 117 1.92 -10.56 -11.80
C LEU A 117 0.91 -11.63 -12.23
N GLY A 118 -0.38 -11.43 -11.94
CA GLY A 118 -1.45 -12.33 -12.36
C GLY A 118 -1.51 -12.50 -13.88
N SER A 119 -1.40 -11.40 -14.63
CA SER A 119 -1.36 -11.40 -16.10
C SER A 119 -0.15 -12.18 -16.65
N VAL A 120 1.05 -11.92 -16.13
CA VAL A 120 2.28 -12.63 -16.54
C VAL A 120 2.21 -14.11 -16.20
N MET A 121 1.67 -14.45 -15.03
CA MET A 121 1.49 -15.84 -14.62
C MET A 121 0.50 -16.55 -15.55
N PHE A 122 -0.63 -15.92 -15.86
CA PHE A 122 -1.63 -16.48 -16.78
C PHE A 122 -1.05 -16.72 -18.17
N GLY A 123 -0.31 -15.75 -18.73
CA GLY A 123 0.33 -15.88 -20.05
C GLY A 123 1.41 -16.97 -20.11
N SER A 124 2.01 -17.37 -18.99
CA SER A 124 3.01 -18.44 -18.95
C SER A 124 2.41 -19.86 -18.99
N TYR A 125 1.09 -20.01 -18.83
CA TYR A 125 0.39 -21.31 -18.91
C TYR A 125 -0.19 -21.62 -20.30
N GLY A 126 -0.16 -20.65 -21.22
CA GLY A 126 -0.60 -20.81 -22.61
C GLY A 126 0.50 -21.32 -23.54
#